data_AF-A0A094D904-F1
#
_entry.id   AF-A0A094D904-F1
#
_cell.length_a   1.000
_cell.length_b   1.000
_cell.length_c   1.000
_cell.angle_alpha   90.00
_cell.angle_beta   90.00
_cell.angle_gamma   90.00
#
_symmetry.space_group_name_H-M   'P 1'
#
loop_
_entity.id
_entity.type
_entity.pdbx_description
1 polymer ?
#
loop_
_entity_poly.entity_id
_entity_poly.type
_entity_poly.pdbx_seq_one_letter_code
_entity_poly.pdbx_strand_id
1 'polypeptide(L)'
;MVHIAAFFDLALKNFTESPPSTFSFIQASRDDFKVSPNFPEHLRSFMKVLAEKKLPGQYAWEFIASAIILDAFPPDMHMFSPSEVFRVLYREACVLGIQEYLDTQQLSANL
;
A
#
# COMPACT_ATOMS: atom_id res chain seq x y z
N MET A 1 1.13 -9.64 23.54
CA MET A 1 2.14 -10.71 23.66
C MET A 1 2.07 -11.71 22.50
N VAL A 2 0.88 -12.13 22.04
CA VAL A 2 0.72 -13.14 20.97
C VAL A 2 1.41 -12.76 19.64
N HIS A 3 1.35 -11.49 19.22
CA HIS A 3 1.88 -11.07 17.92
C HIS A 3 3.42 -11.14 17.86
N ILE A 4 4.10 -10.81 18.97
CA ILE A 4 5.57 -10.83 19.03
C ILE A 4 6.10 -12.25 18.96
N ALA A 5 5.42 -13.21 19.61
CA ALA A 5 5.78 -14.63 19.51
C ALA A 5 5.62 -15.13 18.05
N ALA A 6 4.49 -14.84 17.40
CA ALA A 6 4.29 -15.19 16.00
C ALA A 6 5.34 -14.55 15.07
N PHE A 7 5.70 -13.29 15.29
CA PHE A 7 6.76 -12.65 14.52
C PHE A 7 8.14 -13.27 14.76
N PHE A 8 8.43 -13.70 15.99
CA PHE A 8 9.67 -14.39 16.29
C PHE A 8 9.77 -15.72 15.54
N ASP A 9 8.68 -16.50 15.50
CA ASP A 9 8.63 -17.75 14.74
C ASP A 9 8.83 -17.50 13.23
N LEU A 10 8.19 -16.46 12.68
CA LEU A 10 8.35 -16.07 11.28
C LEU A 10 9.78 -15.60 10.97
N ALA A 11 10.40 -14.84 11.88
CA ALA A 11 11.78 -14.38 11.73
C ALA A 11 12.77 -15.55 11.78
N LEU A 12 12.57 -16.51 12.68
CA LEU A 12 13.40 -17.71 12.78
C LEU A 12 13.30 -18.55 11.49
N LYS A 13 12.07 -18.75 10.99
CA LYS A 13 11.85 -19.43 9.72
C LYS A 13 12.59 -18.73 8.56
N ASN A 14 12.41 -17.41 8.43
CA ASN A 14 13.10 -16.62 7.39
C ASN A 14 14.63 -16.74 7.49
N PHE A 15 15.19 -16.71 8.70
CA PHE A 15 16.63 -16.89 8.91
C PHE A 15 17.12 -18.27 8.44
N THR A 16 16.34 -19.33 8.66
CA THR A 16 16.72 -20.69 8.23
C THR A 16 16.59 -20.90 6.71
N GLU A 17 15.59 -20.27 6.08
CA GLU A 17 15.31 -20.45 4.65
C GLU A 17 16.12 -19.49 3.77
N SER A 18 16.48 -18.32 4.29
CA SER A 18 17.20 -17.28 3.56
C SER A 18 18.05 -16.44 4.51
N PRO A 19 19.17 -16.98 5.03
CA PRO A 19 20.04 -16.31 5.99
C PRO A 19 20.51 -14.90 5.60
N PRO A 20 20.81 -14.58 4.33
CA PRO A 20 21.23 -13.22 3.97
C PRO A 20 20.06 -12.25 3.80
N SER A 21 18.80 -12.71 3.84
CA SER A 21 17.63 -11.84 3.66
C SER A 21 17.30 -11.08 4.93
N THR A 22 16.78 -9.85 4.77
CA THR A 22 16.27 -9.07 5.90
C THR A 22 14.81 -9.42 6.17
N PHE A 23 14.49 -9.66 7.45
CA PHE A 23 13.11 -9.91 7.86
C PHE A 23 12.35 -8.60 8.08
N SER A 24 11.21 -8.44 7.42
CA SER A 24 10.31 -7.28 7.58
C SER A 24 9.05 -7.69 8.34
N PHE A 25 8.93 -7.24 9.59
CA PHE A 25 7.74 -7.47 10.42
C PHE A 25 6.46 -6.93 9.77
N ILE A 26 6.54 -5.79 9.09
CA ILE A 26 5.39 -5.17 8.42
C ILE A 26 4.94 -6.04 7.24
N GLN A 27 5.85 -6.55 6.41
CA GLN A 27 5.49 -7.45 5.31
C GLN A 27 4.96 -8.78 5.83
N ALA A 28 5.64 -9.35 6.84
CA ALA A 28 5.23 -10.61 7.46
C ALA A 28 3.83 -10.52 8.09
N SER A 29 3.46 -9.35 8.64
CA SER A 29 2.11 -9.14 9.22
C SER A 29 0.97 -9.14 8.19
N ARG A 30 1.30 -9.11 6.90
CA ARG A 30 0.34 -9.04 5.79
C ARG A 30 0.48 -10.21 4.82
N ASP A 31 1.19 -11.27 5.18
CA ASP A 31 1.44 -12.37 4.23
C ASP A 31 0.13 -13.09 3.81
N ASP A 32 -0.81 -13.24 4.75
CA ASP A 32 -2.15 -13.79 4.48
C ASP A 32 -3.11 -12.78 3.82
N PHE A 33 -2.84 -11.47 3.96
CA PHE A 33 -3.69 -10.38 3.52
C PHE A 33 -2.89 -9.30 2.78
N LYS A 34 -2.26 -9.69 1.67
CA LYS A 34 -1.41 -8.79 0.89
C LYS A 34 -2.21 -7.61 0.32
N VAL A 35 -1.53 -6.48 0.12
CA VAL A 35 -2.10 -5.38 -0.66
C VAL A 35 -2.49 -5.92 -2.03
N SER A 36 -3.70 -5.59 -2.48
CA SER A 36 -4.21 -6.07 -3.76
C SER A 36 -3.25 -5.71 -4.90
N PRO A 37 -2.90 -6.64 -5.80
CA PRO A 37 -2.07 -6.33 -6.96
C PRO A 37 -2.75 -5.32 -7.91
N ASN A 38 -4.07 -5.18 -7.84
CA ASN A 38 -4.85 -4.22 -8.64
C ASN A 38 -4.93 -2.82 -7.99
N PHE A 39 -4.28 -2.60 -6.84
CA PHE A 39 -4.28 -1.32 -6.15
C PHE A 39 -3.82 -0.13 -7.05
N PRO A 40 -2.74 -0.25 -7.85
CA PRO A 40 -2.35 0.81 -8.79
C PRO A 40 -3.45 1.14 -9.81
N GLU A 41 -4.12 0.14 -10.37
CA GLU A 41 -5.21 0.32 -11.32
C GLU A 41 -6.42 1.02 -10.70
N HIS A 42 -6.76 0.65 -9.46
CA HIS A 42 -7.84 1.31 -8.71
C HIS A 42 -7.50 2.79 -8.45
N LEU A 43 -6.26 3.10 -8.08
CA LEU A 43 -5.81 4.48 -7.91
C LEU A 43 -5.91 5.27 -9.22
N ARG A 44 -5.39 4.72 -10.33
CA ARG A 44 -5.48 5.34 -11.65
C ARG A 44 -6.93 5.63 -12.04
N SER A 45 -7.81 4.66 -11.85
CA SER A 45 -9.25 4.77 -12.16
C SER A 45 -9.92 5.83 -11.29
N PHE A 46 -9.61 5.86 -9.99
CA PHE A 46 -10.12 6.86 -9.06
C PHE A 46 -9.68 8.27 -9.46
N MET A 47 -8.39 8.46 -9.78
CA MET A 47 -7.86 9.76 -10.23
C MET A 47 -8.55 10.23 -11.51
N LYS A 48 -8.82 9.33 -12.47
CA LYS A 48 -9.58 9.63 -13.68
C LYS A 48 -10.99 10.14 -13.36
N VAL A 49 -11.71 9.46 -12.47
CA VAL A 49 -13.07 9.87 -12.05
C VAL A 49 -13.04 11.24 -11.38
N LEU A 50 -12.07 11.52 -10.50
CA LEU A 50 -11.95 12.83 -9.87
C LEU A 50 -11.74 13.95 -10.90
N ALA A 51 -10.90 13.70 -11.91
CA ALA A 51 -10.65 14.65 -13.00
C ALA A 51 -11.90 14.89 -13.86
N GLU A 52 -12.61 13.83 -14.24
CA GLU A 52 -13.88 13.92 -15.00
C GLU A 52 -14.94 14.72 -14.24
N LYS A 53 -14.97 14.58 -12.91
CA LYS A 53 -15.90 15.32 -12.02
C LYS A 53 -15.39 16.70 -11.61
N LYS A 54 -14.21 17.12 -12.07
CA LYS A 54 -13.57 18.41 -11.74
C LYS A 54 -13.45 18.62 -10.23
N LEU A 55 -13.20 17.56 -9.48
CA LEU A 55 -13.01 17.63 -8.04
C LEU A 55 -11.60 18.12 -7.69
N PRO A 56 -11.43 18.95 -6.65
CA PRO A 56 -10.11 19.38 -6.18
C PRO A 56 -9.22 18.19 -5.81
N GLY A 57 -7.96 18.22 -6.27
CA GLY A 57 -6.98 17.15 -6.03
C GLY A 57 -6.70 16.88 -4.55
N GLN A 58 -6.94 17.84 -3.65
CA GLN A 58 -6.78 17.64 -2.21
C GLN A 58 -7.64 16.48 -1.67
N TYR A 59 -8.85 16.30 -2.22
CA TYR A 59 -9.73 15.21 -1.80
C TYR A 59 -9.14 13.84 -2.17
N ALA A 60 -8.42 13.76 -3.30
CA ALA A 60 -7.79 12.51 -3.72
C ALA A 60 -6.90 11.95 -2.61
N TRP A 61 -6.05 12.79 -2.02
CA TRP A 61 -5.06 12.38 -1.05
C TRP A 61 -5.67 11.96 0.28
N GLU A 62 -6.68 12.70 0.76
CA GLU A 62 -7.40 12.33 1.99
C GLU A 62 -8.17 11.02 1.83
N PHE A 63 -8.82 10.80 0.67
CA PHE A 63 -9.53 9.56 0.37
C PHE A 63 -8.58 8.37 0.24
N ILE A 64 -7.47 8.52 -0.48
CA ILE A 64 -6.46 7.47 -0.64
C ILE A 64 -5.86 7.10 0.71
N ALA A 65 -5.46 8.10 1.51
CA ALA A 65 -4.92 7.86 2.85
C ALA A 65 -5.94 7.14 3.74
N SER A 66 -7.21 7.54 3.71
CA SER A 66 -8.28 6.91 4.48
C SER A 66 -8.49 5.44 4.08
N ALA A 67 -8.50 5.14 2.79
CA ALA A 67 -8.61 3.77 2.28
C ALA A 67 -7.42 2.90 2.72
N ILE A 68 -6.20 3.45 2.68
CA ILE A 68 -4.99 2.76 3.15
C ILE A 68 -5.05 2.48 4.65
N ILE A 69 -5.47 3.44 5.47
CA ILE A 69 -5.62 3.23 6.91
C ILE A 69 -6.65 2.13 7.20
N LEU A 70 -7.78 2.14 6.48
CA LEU A 70 -8.82 1.14 6.65
C LEU A 70 -8.34 -0.27 6.29
N ASP A 71 -7.61 -0.43 5.18
CA ASP A 71 -7.04 -1.72 4.76
C ASP A 71 -5.90 -2.17 5.68
N ALA A 72 -5.04 -1.25 6.12
CA ALA A 72 -3.84 -1.57 6.87
C ALA A 72 -4.09 -1.95 8.34
N PHE A 73 -5.16 -1.45 8.94
CA PHE A 73 -5.44 -1.61 10.37
C PHE A 73 -6.81 -2.25 10.65
N PRO A 74 -7.09 -3.47 10.15
CA PRO A 74 -8.27 -4.21 10.58
C PRO A 74 -8.19 -4.55 12.08
N PRO A 75 -9.33 -4.91 12.70
CA PRO A 75 -9.36 -5.33 14.10
C PRO A 75 -8.30 -6.39 14.41
N ASP A 76 -7.75 -6.33 15.63
CA ASP A 76 -6.75 -7.27 16.14
C ASP A 76 -5.43 -7.33 15.37
N MET A 77 -5.09 -6.31 14.56
CA MET A 77 -3.77 -6.20 13.93
C MET A 77 -2.69 -5.65 14.86
N HIS A 78 -1.43 -5.99 14.58
CA HIS A 78 -0.31 -5.33 15.24
C HIS A 78 -0.24 -3.86 14.82
N MET A 79 -0.25 -2.95 15.78
CA MET A 79 -0.20 -1.52 15.53
C MET A 79 1.25 -1.07 15.24
N PHE A 80 1.62 -1.08 13.96
CA PHE A 80 2.83 -0.44 13.47
C PHE A 80 2.61 1.07 13.24
N SER A 81 3.71 1.82 13.11
CA SER A 81 3.65 3.22 12.66
C SER A 81 2.96 3.32 11.29
N PRO A 82 1.87 4.09 11.14
CA PRO A 82 1.17 4.25 9.86
C PRO A 82 2.08 4.74 8.73
N SER A 83 3.03 5.63 9.02
CA SER A 83 3.99 6.12 8.03
C SER A 83 4.90 5.00 7.52
N GLU A 84 5.30 4.08 8.39
CA GLU A 84 6.15 2.95 8.03
C GLU A 84 5.37 1.88 7.27
N VAL A 85 4.12 1.63 7.66
CA VAL A 85 3.18 0.77 6.94
C VAL A 85 2.97 1.28 5.52
N PHE A 86 2.69 2.58 5.36
CA PHE A 86 2.57 3.20 4.04
C PHE A 86 3.85 3.00 3.22
N ARG A 87 5.01 3.33 3.81
CA ARG A 87 6.32 3.25 3.16
C ARG A 87 6.64 1.85 2.66
N VAL A 88 6.33 0.82 3.45
CA VAL A 88 6.69 -0.57 3.17
C VAL A 88 5.69 -1.27 2.26
N LEU A 89 4.39 -0.98 2.38
CA LEU A 89 3.34 -1.76 1.71
C LEU A 89 2.65 -1.04 0.54
N TYR A 90 2.49 0.28 0.60
CA TYR A 90 1.60 0.99 -0.32
C TYR A 90 2.33 1.98 -1.23
N ARG A 91 3.48 2.51 -0.79
CA ARG A 91 4.18 3.61 -1.48
C ARG A 91 4.46 3.29 -2.95
N GLU A 92 4.99 2.10 -3.23
CA GLU A 92 5.33 1.69 -4.60
C GLU A 92 4.08 1.65 -5.49
N ALA A 93 3.02 0.98 -5.03
CA ALA A 93 1.77 0.87 -5.75
C ALA A 93 1.10 2.24 -5.97
N CYS A 94 1.19 3.15 -4.99
CA CYS A 94 0.75 4.55 -5.14
C CYS A 94 1.53 5.29 -6.22
N VAL A 95 2.86 5.19 -6.21
CA VAL A 95 3.71 5.84 -7.20
C VAL A 95 3.38 5.33 -8.60
N LEU A 96 3.23 4.01 -8.78
CA LEU A 96 2.86 3.41 -10.06
C LEU A 96 1.50 3.90 -10.55
N GLY A 97 0.45 3.77 -9.74
CA GLY A 97 -0.91 4.14 -10.16
C GLY A 97 -1.08 5.63 -10.48
N ILE A 98 -0.40 6.49 -9.72
CA ILE A 98 -0.39 7.94 -9.98
C ILE A 98 0.39 8.28 -11.25
N GLN A 99 1.55 7.65 -11.46
CA GLN A 99 2.36 7.87 -12.66
C GLN A 99 1.61 7.46 -13.93
N GLU A 100 1.00 6.27 -13.95
CA GLU A 100 0.19 5.80 -15.07
C GLU A 100 -0.97 6.74 -15.41
N TYR A 101 -1.61 7.31 -14.37
CA TYR A 101 -2.65 8.32 -14.55
C TYR A 101 -2.09 9.58 -15.23
N LEU A 102 -0.96 10.10 -14.76
CA LEU A 102 -0.33 11.30 -15.33
C LEU A 102 0.09 11.09 -16.79
N ASP A 103 0.66 9.93 -17.11
CA ASP A 103 1.06 9.59 -18.47
C ASP A 103 -0.15 9.55 -19.42
N THR A 104 -1.29 9.03 -18.94
CA THR A 104 -2.56 9.03 -19.68
C THR A 104 -3.06 10.45 -19.96
N GLN A 105 -2.93 11.37 -19.00
CA GLN A 105 -3.31 12.77 -19.19
C GLN A 105 -2.39 13.48 -20.19
N GLN A 106 -1.08 13.24 -20.15
CA GLN A 106 -0.14 13.83 -21.10
C GLN A 106 -0.40 13.35 -22.53
N LEU A 107 -0.69 12.06 -22.72
CA LEU A 107 -1.11 11.52 -24.03
C LEU A 107 -2.37 12.21 -24.57
N SER A 108 -3.36 12.50 -23.70
CA SER A 108 -4.58 13.20 -24.10
C SER A 108 -4.39 14.68 -24.43
N ALA A 109 -3.35 15.33 -23.92
CA ALA A 109 -3.05 16.73 -24.19
C ALA A 109 -2.25 16.96 -25.48
N ASN A 110 -1.62 15.89 -26.02
CA ASN A 110 -0.78 15.93 -27.22
C ASN A 110 -1.51 15.46 -28.50
N LEU A 111 -2.78 15.05 -28.39
CA LEU A 111 -3.68 14.67 -29.48
C LEU A 111 -4.68 15.80 -29.75
#